data_AF-A0A969ZLP2-F1
#
_entry.id   AF-A0A969ZLP2-F1
#
_cell.length_a   1.000
_cell.length_b   1.000
_cell.length_c   1.000
_cell.angle_alpha   90.00
_cell.angle_beta   90.00
_cell.angle_gamma   90.00
#
_symmetry.space_group_name_H-M   'P 1'
#
loop_
_entity.id
_entity.type
_entity.pdbx_description
1 polymer ?
#
loop_
_entity_poly.entity_id
_entity_poly.type
_entity_poly.pdbx_seq_one_letter_code
_entity_poly.pdbx_strand_id
1 'polypeptide(L)'
;MNKNINFNLASLLNDDVNIVTNEEKYVSRALHKEISFEEFMFLSKAVKVIGVTDRFKDVIDYFKVPENETPAGFRIEYNMAANNKIEIDLVRDIAYDKNGKKRATKFIFSADSANPYEVAPIKDLIGNLTCNPGIIYDLFINNPEANVGNKFKTRNEVMKEIGDILGPGCDISVEVNDPFADFSQILEEAEEFKELLSEHRVVIKVPHTGPVNAENVSELLTGDKKFSLRYNQGSTKDFLRGHNIALKLHEHGYRTNFTLMFEPYQTAMALQAKPYFINSFIRHRMMQSTYIKGLLDAYNNTNDVAYLKTIRSFFIEKDYLGKDENEIDLLDVKTMATEMINYRRFNDREGIDGLDGVRHNLRMLRHCNLPDTKLIICSMEGSRNYPEIDKLLTEEEFVDMADKVVITAEPQYLARFTSANQVVSYQRRFMNAANGEK
;
A
#
# COMPACT_ATOMS: atom_id res chain seq x y z
N MET A 1 13.06 -4.42 -39.97
CA MET A 1 11.95 -3.51 -40.33
C MET A 1 12.31 -2.09 -39.93
N ASN A 2 11.90 -1.09 -40.72
CA ASN A 2 12.18 0.33 -40.43
C ASN A 2 11.60 0.71 -39.07
N LYS A 3 12.44 1.18 -38.15
CA LYS A 3 12.08 1.62 -36.79
C LYS A 3 11.20 2.88 -36.72
N ASN A 4 10.64 3.33 -37.84
CA ASN A 4 9.98 4.63 -37.98
C ASN A 4 8.51 4.54 -38.43
N ILE A 5 7.93 3.34 -38.56
CA ILE A 5 6.49 3.16 -38.86
C ILE A 5 5.80 2.72 -37.58
N ASN A 6 4.87 3.53 -37.10
CA ASN A 6 4.07 3.26 -35.90
C ASN A 6 2.62 2.99 -36.29
N PHE A 7 2.02 1.98 -35.68
CA PHE A 7 0.62 1.65 -35.82
C PHE A 7 -0.11 1.96 -34.51
N ASN A 8 -1.36 2.37 -34.62
CA ASN A 8 -2.25 2.57 -33.48
C ASN A 8 -3.62 1.95 -33.79
N LEU A 9 -4.53 1.93 -32.82
CA LEU A 9 -5.85 1.34 -33.04
C LEU A 9 -6.64 2.08 -34.15
N ALA A 10 -6.43 3.40 -34.30
CA ALA A 10 -7.01 4.16 -35.42
C ALA A 10 -6.57 3.64 -36.80
N SER A 11 -5.39 3.03 -36.88
CA SER A 11 -4.86 2.46 -38.13
C SER A 11 -5.70 1.28 -38.65
N LEU A 12 -6.53 0.68 -37.80
CA LEU A 12 -7.46 -0.39 -38.19
C LEU A 12 -8.71 0.14 -38.90
N LEU A 13 -9.05 1.42 -38.72
CA LEU A 13 -10.25 2.00 -39.31
C LEU A 13 -10.09 2.12 -40.83
N ASN A 14 -11.03 1.53 -41.55
CA ASN A 14 -11.15 1.56 -43.00
C ASN A 14 -12.62 1.25 -43.39
N ASP A 15 -12.93 1.15 -44.67
CA ASP A 15 -14.29 0.91 -45.16
C ASP A 15 -14.95 -0.38 -44.59
N ASP A 16 -14.15 -1.35 -44.15
CA ASP A 16 -14.59 -2.64 -43.61
C ASP A 16 -14.59 -2.71 -42.07
N VAL A 17 -14.10 -1.68 -41.36
CA VAL A 17 -13.97 -1.67 -39.89
C VAL A 17 -14.69 -0.46 -39.31
N ASN A 18 -15.80 -0.72 -38.62
CA ASN A 18 -16.69 0.32 -38.11
C ASN A 18 -16.56 0.48 -36.58
N ILE A 19 -16.84 1.69 -36.09
CA ILE A 19 -17.04 1.93 -34.66
C ILE A 19 -18.48 1.58 -34.30
N VAL A 20 -18.72 0.98 -33.12
CA VAL A 20 -20.07 0.73 -32.61
C VAL A 20 -20.85 2.05 -32.56
N THR A 21 -22.06 2.06 -33.12
CA THR A 21 -22.92 3.23 -33.15
C THR A 21 -23.21 3.76 -31.74
N ASN A 22 -23.09 5.07 -31.55
CA ASN A 22 -23.23 5.78 -30.27
C ASN A 22 -22.09 5.54 -29.26
N GLU A 23 -21.00 4.86 -29.66
CA GLU A 23 -19.78 4.71 -28.83
C GLU A 23 -18.61 5.55 -29.34
N GLU A 24 -18.80 6.39 -30.37
CA GLU A 24 -17.73 7.10 -31.07
C GLU A 24 -16.93 8.00 -30.12
N LYS A 25 -17.62 8.65 -29.17
CA LYS A 25 -17.01 9.52 -28.15
C LYS A 25 -16.20 8.76 -27.09
N TYR A 26 -16.51 7.49 -26.86
CA TYR A 26 -15.75 6.65 -25.93
C TYR A 26 -14.54 6.05 -26.64
N VAL A 27 -14.75 5.50 -27.84
CA VAL A 27 -13.70 4.87 -28.64
C VAL A 27 -12.57 5.86 -28.97
N SER A 28 -12.92 7.11 -29.34
CA SER A 28 -11.92 8.14 -29.72
C SER A 28 -10.84 8.37 -28.65
N ARG A 29 -11.16 8.14 -27.37
CA ARG A 29 -10.26 8.34 -26.22
C ARG A 29 -9.09 7.36 -26.18
N ALA A 30 -9.17 6.25 -26.90
CA ALA A 30 -8.15 5.20 -26.89
C ALA A 30 -7.60 4.86 -28.28
N LEU A 31 -8.10 5.50 -29.35
CA LEU A 31 -7.66 5.26 -30.72
C LEU A 31 -6.16 5.55 -30.95
N HIS A 32 -5.60 6.47 -30.19
CA HIS A 32 -4.20 6.91 -30.29
C HIS A 32 -3.19 5.89 -29.76
N LYS A 33 -3.65 4.88 -29.02
CA LYS A 33 -2.79 3.90 -28.35
C LYS A 33 -2.11 3.00 -29.38
N GLU A 34 -0.80 2.91 -29.25
CA GLU A 34 0.07 2.15 -30.14
C GLU A 34 -0.17 0.65 -30.03
N ILE A 35 -0.09 -0.02 -31.19
CA ILE A 35 -0.10 -1.47 -31.34
C ILE A 35 1.13 -1.89 -32.13
N SER A 36 1.65 -3.08 -31.86
CA SER A 36 2.76 -3.66 -32.62
C SER A 36 2.36 -3.95 -34.06
N PHE A 37 3.35 -4.10 -34.94
CA PHE A 37 3.10 -4.48 -36.33
C PHE A 37 2.42 -5.86 -36.41
N GLU A 38 2.83 -6.80 -35.56
CA GLU A 38 2.24 -8.13 -35.46
C GLU A 38 0.77 -8.07 -35.05
N GLU A 39 0.43 -7.26 -34.04
CA GLU A 39 -0.95 -7.00 -33.65
C GLU A 39 -1.74 -6.34 -34.78
N PHE A 40 -1.20 -5.31 -35.43
CA PHE A 40 -1.87 -4.66 -36.57
C PHE A 40 -2.17 -5.66 -37.71
N MET A 41 -1.20 -6.48 -38.10
CA MET A 41 -1.36 -7.49 -39.16
C MET A 41 -2.40 -8.56 -38.81
N PHE A 42 -2.50 -8.93 -37.54
CA PHE A 42 -3.51 -9.86 -37.06
C PHE A 42 -4.89 -9.20 -37.02
N LEU A 43 -5.00 -8.04 -36.36
CA LEU A 43 -6.25 -7.33 -36.12
C LEU A 43 -6.87 -6.81 -37.42
N SER A 44 -6.09 -6.33 -38.38
CA SER A 44 -6.59 -5.85 -39.68
C SER A 44 -7.33 -6.93 -40.48
N LYS A 45 -7.06 -8.21 -40.22
CA LYS A 45 -7.77 -9.34 -40.85
C LYS A 45 -8.95 -9.84 -40.02
N ALA A 46 -8.85 -9.69 -38.70
CA ALA A 46 -9.76 -10.29 -37.74
C ALA A 46 -10.86 -9.35 -37.25
N VAL A 47 -10.63 -8.04 -37.22
CA VAL A 47 -11.56 -7.07 -36.64
C VAL A 47 -12.48 -6.50 -37.72
N LYS A 48 -13.76 -6.37 -37.40
CA LYS A 48 -14.78 -5.68 -38.19
C LYS A 48 -15.47 -4.55 -37.42
N VAL A 49 -15.42 -4.60 -36.10
CA VAL A 49 -16.07 -3.62 -35.23
C VAL A 49 -15.17 -3.25 -34.05
N ILE A 50 -15.11 -1.97 -33.71
CA ILE A 50 -14.42 -1.43 -32.52
C ILE A 50 -15.46 -0.80 -31.60
N GLY A 51 -15.50 -1.25 -30.35
CA GLY A 51 -16.35 -0.67 -29.31
C GLY A 51 -15.63 -0.58 -27.98
N VAL A 52 -16.35 -0.21 -26.93
CA VAL A 52 -15.84 -0.19 -25.55
C VAL A 52 -16.67 -1.11 -24.64
N THR A 53 -16.10 -1.51 -23.50
CA THR A 53 -16.84 -2.25 -22.46
C THR A 53 -17.76 -1.31 -21.67
N ASP A 54 -18.73 -1.88 -20.95
CA ASP A 54 -19.57 -1.09 -20.03
C ASP A 54 -18.75 -0.47 -18.89
N ARG A 55 -17.72 -1.19 -18.40
CA ARG A 55 -16.76 -0.65 -17.43
C ARG A 55 -16.04 0.58 -17.97
N PHE A 56 -15.64 0.58 -19.24
CA PHE A 56 -15.03 1.76 -19.85
C PHE A 56 -15.95 2.98 -19.75
N LYS A 57 -17.23 2.82 -20.11
CA LYS A 57 -18.23 3.90 -20.05
C LYS A 57 -18.44 4.37 -18.62
N ASP A 58 -18.66 3.44 -17.70
CA ASP A 58 -18.85 3.72 -16.27
C ASP A 58 -17.68 4.55 -15.70
N VAL A 59 -16.44 4.13 -15.94
CA VAL A 59 -15.24 4.83 -15.47
C VAL A 59 -15.14 6.24 -16.05
N ILE A 60 -15.40 6.40 -17.36
CA ILE A 60 -15.34 7.72 -18.03
C ILE A 60 -16.41 8.66 -17.46
N ASP A 61 -17.63 8.15 -17.28
CA ASP A 61 -18.78 8.94 -16.84
C ASP A 61 -18.69 9.29 -15.34
N TYR A 62 -18.32 8.31 -14.50
CA TYR A 62 -18.16 8.49 -13.06
C TYR A 62 -17.13 9.58 -12.74
N PHE A 63 -15.95 9.51 -13.35
CA PHE A 63 -14.88 10.48 -13.12
C PHE A 63 -15.00 11.75 -13.96
N LYS A 64 -16.03 11.86 -14.82
CA LYS A 64 -16.26 13.01 -15.71
C LYS A 64 -15.01 13.38 -16.51
N VAL A 65 -14.42 12.37 -17.15
CA VAL A 65 -13.10 12.49 -17.77
C VAL A 65 -13.15 13.44 -18.98
N PRO A 66 -12.25 14.45 -19.07
CA PRO A 66 -12.22 15.42 -20.18
C PRO A 66 -12.19 14.74 -21.54
N GLU A 67 -12.86 15.29 -22.55
CA GLU A 67 -12.91 14.71 -23.90
C GLU A 67 -11.52 14.33 -24.43
N ASN A 68 -11.44 13.19 -25.13
CA ASN A 68 -10.22 12.63 -25.70
C ASN A 68 -9.15 12.16 -24.69
N GLU A 69 -9.44 12.17 -23.39
CA GLU A 69 -8.56 11.59 -22.35
C GLU A 69 -9.09 10.26 -21.79
N THR A 70 -8.20 9.47 -21.16
CA THR A 70 -8.57 8.41 -20.21
C THR A 70 -8.01 8.76 -18.82
N PRO A 71 -8.67 8.35 -17.72
CA PRO A 71 -8.27 8.76 -16.38
C PRO A 71 -6.97 8.07 -15.96
N ALA A 72 -6.27 8.69 -15.01
CA ALA A 72 -5.17 8.04 -14.30
C ALA A 72 -5.67 6.87 -13.45
N GLY A 73 -4.79 5.92 -13.14
CA GLY A 73 -5.11 4.73 -12.35
C GLY A 73 -5.78 3.62 -13.16
N PHE A 74 -5.79 3.73 -14.49
CA PHE A 74 -6.33 2.72 -15.38
C PHE A 74 -5.40 2.45 -16.56
N ARG A 75 -5.19 1.17 -16.87
CA ARG A 75 -4.54 0.75 -18.11
C ARG A 75 -5.59 0.41 -19.16
N ILE A 76 -5.26 0.73 -20.41
CA ILE A 76 -6.10 0.42 -21.56
C ILE A 76 -5.82 -1.03 -21.98
N GLU A 77 -6.87 -1.84 -22.06
CA GLU A 77 -6.82 -3.20 -22.61
C GLU A 77 -7.69 -3.34 -23.84
N TYR A 78 -7.36 -4.36 -24.65
CA TYR A 78 -8.13 -4.75 -25.82
C TYR A 78 -8.52 -6.21 -25.70
N ASN A 79 -9.83 -6.45 -25.72
CA ASN A 79 -10.39 -7.79 -25.67
C ASN A 79 -10.99 -8.14 -27.03
N MET A 80 -10.61 -9.29 -27.59
CA MET A 80 -11.27 -9.83 -28.77
C MET A 80 -12.59 -10.48 -28.32
N ALA A 81 -13.70 -9.81 -28.58
CA ALA A 81 -15.04 -10.30 -28.32
C ALA A 81 -15.57 -11.14 -29.50
N ALA A 82 -16.75 -11.75 -29.33
CA ALA A 82 -17.42 -12.48 -30.40
C ALA A 82 -17.70 -11.58 -31.62
N ASN A 83 -17.94 -12.20 -32.78
CA ASN A 83 -18.32 -11.52 -34.02
C ASN A 83 -17.29 -10.49 -34.50
N ASN A 84 -16.00 -10.80 -34.38
CA ASN A 84 -14.92 -9.97 -34.91
C ASN A 84 -14.90 -8.54 -34.31
N LYS A 85 -15.41 -8.40 -33.08
CA LYS A 85 -15.43 -7.13 -32.34
C LYS A 85 -14.21 -7.06 -31.43
N ILE A 86 -13.52 -5.93 -31.44
CA ILE A 86 -12.56 -5.58 -30.40
C ILE A 86 -13.23 -4.62 -29.40
N GLU A 87 -13.10 -4.91 -28.12
CA GLU A 87 -13.61 -4.08 -27.03
C GLU A 87 -12.45 -3.44 -26.27
N ILE A 88 -12.49 -2.11 -26.18
CA ILE A 88 -11.54 -1.33 -25.40
C ILE A 88 -12.05 -1.27 -23.95
N ASP A 89 -11.16 -1.52 -23.01
CA ASP A 89 -11.47 -1.55 -21.59
C ASP A 89 -10.52 -0.67 -20.77
N LEU A 90 -10.98 -0.23 -19.60
CA LEU A 90 -10.19 0.44 -18.58
C LEU A 90 -10.06 -0.47 -17.36
N VAL A 91 -8.91 -1.11 -17.22
CA VAL A 91 -8.59 -1.97 -16.08
C VAL A 91 -7.92 -1.14 -14.99
N ARG A 92 -8.39 -1.25 -13.75
CA ARG A 92 -7.78 -0.58 -12.60
C ARG A 92 -6.32 -0.99 -12.46
N ASP A 93 -5.41 -0.03 -12.55
CA ASP A 93 -3.98 -0.20 -12.29
C ASP A 93 -3.34 1.14 -11.94
N ILE A 94 -3.03 1.33 -10.65
CA ILE A 94 -2.43 2.56 -10.12
C ILE A 94 -0.99 2.80 -10.60
N ALA A 95 -0.36 1.86 -11.32
CA ALA A 95 0.92 2.08 -12.00
C ALA A 95 0.78 2.96 -13.26
N TYR A 96 -0.45 3.25 -13.69
CA TYR A 96 -0.74 4.06 -14.87
C TYR A 96 -1.24 5.46 -14.49
N ASP A 97 -0.72 6.44 -15.21
CA ASP A 97 -1.21 7.82 -15.25
C ASP A 97 -2.25 7.97 -16.39
N LYS A 98 -2.73 9.18 -16.62
CA LYS A 98 -3.71 9.52 -17.66
C LYS A 98 -3.29 8.97 -19.03
N ASN A 99 -4.28 8.68 -19.86
CA ASN A 99 -4.11 8.21 -21.24
C ASN A 99 -3.34 6.88 -21.35
N GLY A 100 -3.46 6.01 -20.33
CA GLY A 100 -2.84 4.69 -20.33
C GLY A 100 -1.30 4.74 -20.39
N LYS A 101 -0.70 5.83 -19.90
CA LYS A 101 0.76 5.97 -19.78
C LYS A 101 1.23 5.38 -18.46
N LYS A 102 2.37 4.69 -18.44
CA LYS A 102 2.97 4.26 -17.18
C LYS A 102 3.48 5.48 -16.40
N ARG A 103 3.39 5.42 -15.07
CA ARG A 103 4.07 6.37 -14.19
C ARG A 103 5.58 6.30 -14.36
N ALA A 104 6.28 7.34 -13.91
CA ALA A 104 7.73 7.48 -14.12
C ALA A 104 8.57 6.39 -13.45
N THR A 105 8.12 5.86 -12.32
CA THR A 105 8.77 4.78 -11.57
C THR A 105 7.97 3.49 -11.70
N LYS A 106 8.64 2.34 -11.57
CA LYS A 106 7.96 1.04 -11.49
C LYS A 106 7.15 0.89 -10.19
N PHE A 107 7.75 1.29 -9.06
CA PHE A 107 7.07 1.33 -7.78
C PHE A 107 6.20 2.60 -7.65
N ILE A 108 5.30 2.59 -6.68
CA ILE A 108 4.32 3.65 -6.45
C ILE A 108 4.54 4.29 -5.09
N PHE A 109 4.51 5.63 -5.01
CA PHE A 109 4.45 6.32 -3.72
C PHE A 109 3.03 6.38 -3.18
N SER A 110 2.92 6.28 -1.86
CA SER A 110 1.68 6.36 -1.11
C SER A 110 1.80 7.33 0.05
N ALA A 111 0.72 8.05 0.34
CA ALA A 111 0.64 8.90 1.54
C ALA A 111 0.06 8.10 2.71
N ASP A 112 0.72 8.10 3.86
CA ASP A 112 0.17 7.59 5.12
C ASP A 112 -0.41 8.77 5.91
N SER A 113 -1.64 9.18 5.59
CA SER A 113 -2.21 10.42 6.14
C SER A 113 -3.74 10.45 6.05
N ALA A 114 -4.34 11.23 6.96
CA ALA A 114 -5.73 11.65 6.91
C ALA A 114 -5.85 13.19 6.85
N ASN A 115 -4.75 13.91 6.58
CA ASN A 115 -4.71 15.36 6.57
C ASN A 115 -4.83 15.89 5.12
N PRO A 116 -5.99 16.45 4.70
CA PRO A 116 -6.18 16.98 3.35
C PRO A 116 -5.17 18.06 2.98
N TYR A 117 -4.71 18.86 3.95
CA TYR A 117 -3.77 19.96 3.73
C TYR A 117 -2.36 19.46 3.36
N GLU A 118 -1.96 18.30 3.86
CA GLU A 118 -0.67 17.68 3.54
C GLU A 118 -0.75 16.78 2.30
N VAL A 119 -1.93 16.22 2.01
CA VAL A 119 -2.16 15.40 0.83
C VAL A 119 -2.20 16.27 -0.44
N ALA A 120 -2.83 17.43 -0.40
CA ALA A 120 -3.01 18.28 -1.58
C ALA A 120 -1.69 18.65 -2.33
N PRO A 121 -0.58 19.00 -1.65
CA PRO A 121 0.69 19.29 -2.32
C PRO A 121 1.35 18.10 -3.02
N ILE A 122 1.06 16.86 -2.61
CA ILE A 122 1.72 15.65 -3.13
C ILE A 122 0.82 14.80 -4.03
N LYS A 123 -0.44 15.21 -4.22
CA LYS A 123 -1.49 14.42 -4.88
C LYS A 123 -1.11 13.87 -6.26
N ASP A 124 -0.36 14.63 -7.04
CA ASP A 124 0.02 14.26 -8.41
C ASP A 124 1.27 13.35 -8.46
N LEU A 125 1.92 13.12 -7.31
CA LEU A 125 3.12 12.30 -7.17
C LEU A 125 2.84 10.90 -6.59
N ILE A 126 1.62 10.67 -6.11
CA ILE A 126 1.23 9.42 -5.46
C ILE A 126 0.18 8.65 -6.27
N GLY A 127 0.12 7.34 -6.07
CA GLY A 127 -0.90 6.45 -6.65
C GLY A 127 -1.67 5.67 -5.59
N ASN A 128 -1.36 5.87 -4.31
CA ASN A 128 -2.06 5.26 -3.20
C ASN A 128 -2.11 6.21 -1.99
N LEU A 129 -3.09 6.01 -1.13
CA LEU A 129 -3.14 6.59 0.20
C LEU A 129 -3.56 5.50 1.19
N THR A 130 -2.89 5.45 2.33
CA THR A 130 -3.28 4.62 3.47
C THR A 130 -3.66 5.49 4.65
N CYS A 131 -4.71 5.10 5.35
CA CYS A 131 -5.03 5.65 6.66
C CYS A 131 -5.45 4.53 7.62
N ASN A 132 -5.46 4.84 8.91
CA ASN A 132 -5.92 3.96 9.98
C ASN A 132 -6.63 4.81 11.05
N PRO A 133 -7.36 4.20 12.01
CA PRO A 133 -8.10 4.97 13.02
C PRO A 133 -7.23 5.97 13.78
N GLY A 134 -6.01 5.61 14.17
CA GLY A 134 -5.09 6.53 14.86
C GLY A 134 -4.71 7.74 14.01
N ILE A 135 -4.41 7.54 12.72
CA ILE A 135 -4.12 8.66 11.79
C ILE A 135 -5.34 9.57 11.63
N ILE A 136 -6.54 9.01 11.51
CA ILE A 136 -7.76 9.78 11.28
C ILE A 136 -8.16 10.54 12.55
N TYR A 137 -8.28 9.85 13.67
CA TYR A 137 -8.83 10.42 14.89
C TYR A 137 -7.77 11.20 15.67
N ASP A 138 -6.60 10.61 15.94
CA ASP A 138 -5.62 11.21 16.84
C ASP A 138 -4.75 12.25 16.13
N LEU A 139 -4.24 11.92 14.94
CA LEU A 139 -3.31 12.81 14.22
C LEU A 139 -4.02 13.93 13.47
N PHE A 140 -5.29 13.76 13.10
CA PHE A 140 -6.04 14.74 12.34
C PHE A 140 -7.29 15.29 13.05
N ILE A 141 -8.39 14.54 13.14
CA ILE A 141 -9.70 15.08 13.57
C ILE A 141 -9.62 15.74 14.96
N ASN A 142 -8.97 15.07 15.92
CA ASN A 142 -8.83 15.54 17.30
C ASN A 142 -7.58 16.43 17.51
N ASN A 143 -6.81 16.67 16.45
CA ASN A 143 -5.64 17.54 16.51
C ASN A 143 -6.00 18.95 15.98
N PRO A 144 -6.16 19.96 16.85
CA PRO A 144 -6.56 21.30 16.43
C PRO A 144 -5.52 22.03 15.57
N GLU A 145 -4.24 21.62 15.62
CA GLU A 145 -3.19 22.18 14.76
C GLU A 145 -3.31 21.64 13.33
N ALA A 146 -3.65 20.37 13.18
CA ALA A 146 -3.81 19.72 11.88
C ALA A 146 -5.18 20.01 11.25
N ASN A 147 -6.27 19.88 12.02
CA ASN A 147 -7.63 20.20 11.61
C ASN A 147 -7.91 21.69 11.76
N VAL A 148 -7.32 22.50 10.88
CA VAL A 148 -7.34 23.96 10.95
C VAL A 148 -8.77 24.50 11.04
N GLY A 149 -9.06 25.21 12.15
CA GLY A 149 -10.38 25.77 12.42
C GLY A 149 -11.45 24.72 12.80
N ASN A 150 -11.04 23.48 13.11
CA ASN A 150 -11.92 22.35 13.36
C ASN A 150 -12.94 22.13 12.23
N LYS A 151 -12.51 22.28 10.97
CA LYS A 151 -13.37 22.19 9.78
C LYS A 151 -14.01 20.81 9.64
N PHE A 152 -13.27 19.75 9.96
CA PHE A 152 -13.74 18.37 9.83
C PHE A 152 -14.19 17.80 11.18
N LYS A 153 -15.31 17.09 11.20
CA LYS A 153 -15.91 16.50 12.40
C LYS A 153 -16.00 14.98 12.34
N THR A 154 -16.12 14.43 11.14
CA THR A 154 -16.35 13.01 10.94
C THR A 154 -15.32 12.40 10.01
N ARG A 155 -15.09 11.10 10.18
CA ARG A 155 -14.24 10.32 9.27
C ARG A 155 -14.71 10.42 7.81
N ASN A 156 -16.02 10.41 7.57
CA ASN A 156 -16.59 10.47 6.23
C ASN A 156 -16.32 11.83 5.57
N GLU A 157 -16.40 12.94 6.30
CA GLU A 157 -16.01 14.26 5.77
C GLU A 157 -14.54 14.29 5.33
N VAL A 158 -13.64 13.71 6.13
CA VAL A 158 -12.21 13.64 5.81
C VAL A 158 -11.96 12.77 4.58
N MET A 159 -12.54 11.57 4.53
CA MET A 159 -12.34 10.64 3.41
C MET A 159 -12.92 11.21 2.11
N LYS A 160 -14.05 11.93 2.18
CA LYS A 160 -14.62 12.62 1.01
C LYS A 160 -13.66 13.65 0.45
N GLU A 161 -13.16 14.56 1.29
CA GLU A 161 -12.24 15.62 0.87
C GLU A 161 -10.95 15.01 0.27
N ILE A 162 -10.41 13.97 0.90
CA ILE A 162 -9.25 13.24 0.36
C ILE A 162 -9.55 12.63 -1.00
N GLY A 163 -10.73 12.01 -1.16
CA GLY A 163 -11.20 11.50 -2.44
C GLY A 163 -11.28 12.58 -3.51
N ASP A 164 -11.81 13.76 -3.18
CA ASP A 164 -11.93 14.90 -4.11
C ASP A 164 -10.55 15.45 -4.51
N ILE A 165 -9.59 15.50 -3.57
CA ILE A 165 -8.22 15.93 -3.83
C ILE A 165 -7.49 14.97 -4.77
N LEU A 166 -7.56 13.66 -4.50
CA LEU A 166 -6.74 12.65 -5.18
C LEU A 166 -7.28 12.24 -6.56
N GLY A 167 -8.57 12.42 -6.81
CA GLY A 167 -9.19 12.07 -8.09
C GLY A 167 -9.09 10.57 -8.42
N PRO A 168 -9.06 10.17 -9.70
CA PRO A 168 -9.15 8.76 -10.12
C PRO A 168 -7.84 7.97 -9.93
N GLY A 169 -6.69 8.64 -9.96
CA GLY A 169 -5.38 7.97 -10.07
C GLY A 169 -4.86 7.29 -8.81
N CYS A 170 -5.63 7.31 -7.73
CA CYS A 170 -5.20 6.90 -6.40
C CYS A 170 -6.15 5.87 -5.78
N ASP A 171 -5.60 4.77 -5.26
CA ASP A 171 -6.34 3.85 -4.38
C ASP A 171 -6.28 4.35 -2.94
N ILE A 172 -7.41 4.31 -2.22
CA ILE A 172 -7.54 4.84 -0.87
C ILE A 172 -7.87 3.69 0.07
N SER A 173 -6.90 3.30 0.90
CA SER A 173 -7.04 2.25 1.90
C SER A 173 -7.59 2.78 3.21
N VAL A 174 -8.80 2.34 3.56
CA VAL A 174 -9.56 2.80 4.73
C VAL A 174 -9.76 1.62 5.67
N GLU A 175 -9.18 1.69 6.88
CA GLU A 175 -9.12 0.55 7.81
C GLU A 175 -10.39 0.40 8.64
N VAL A 176 -10.93 -0.83 8.72
CA VAL A 176 -12.14 -1.10 9.53
C VAL A 176 -11.98 -0.57 10.95
N ASN A 177 -13.00 0.10 11.47
CA ASN A 177 -12.92 0.76 12.77
C ASN A 177 -12.82 -0.25 13.93
N ASP A 178 -13.63 -1.30 13.86
CA ASP A 178 -13.60 -2.40 14.83
C ASP A 178 -13.51 -3.75 14.09
N PRO A 179 -12.33 -4.38 14.01
CA PRO A 179 -12.17 -5.69 13.38
C PRO A 179 -12.84 -6.84 14.18
N PHE A 180 -13.31 -6.57 15.40
CA PHE A 180 -13.96 -7.55 16.28
C PHE A 180 -15.49 -7.45 16.25
N ALA A 181 -16.05 -6.42 15.61
CA ALA A 181 -17.47 -6.25 15.35
C ALA A 181 -18.06 -7.40 14.51
N ASP A 182 -19.39 -7.52 14.49
CA ASP A 182 -20.05 -8.48 13.60
C ASP A 182 -19.77 -8.17 12.12
N PHE A 183 -19.68 -9.21 11.29
CA PHE A 183 -19.33 -9.02 9.88
C PHE A 183 -20.33 -8.13 9.12
N SER A 184 -21.62 -8.14 9.50
CA SER A 184 -22.62 -7.27 8.88
C SER A 184 -22.31 -5.78 9.10
N GLN A 185 -21.78 -5.41 10.27
CA GLN A 185 -21.39 -4.02 10.56
C GLN A 185 -20.15 -3.62 9.78
N ILE A 186 -19.18 -4.53 9.66
CA ILE A 186 -17.98 -4.33 8.83
C ILE A 186 -18.38 -4.16 7.35
N LEU A 187 -19.35 -4.94 6.87
CA LEU A 187 -19.84 -4.84 5.50
C LEU A 187 -20.59 -3.52 5.27
N GLU A 188 -21.43 -3.09 6.23
CA GLU A 188 -22.09 -1.78 6.19
C GLU A 188 -21.07 -0.63 6.12
N GLU A 189 -20.04 -0.66 6.97
CA GLU A 189 -18.93 0.30 6.92
C GLU A 189 -18.22 0.29 5.55
N ALA A 190 -18.00 -0.90 4.96
CA ALA A 190 -17.38 -1.03 3.66
C ALA A 190 -18.26 -0.48 2.50
N GLU A 191 -19.59 -0.68 2.57
CA GLU A 191 -20.54 -0.11 1.60
C GLU A 191 -20.58 1.42 1.70
N GLU A 192 -20.60 1.99 2.91
CA GLU A 192 -20.53 3.45 3.08
C GLU A 192 -19.27 4.04 2.41
N PHE A 193 -18.10 3.43 2.60
CA PHE A 193 -16.88 3.91 1.94
C PHE A 193 -16.88 3.66 0.43
N LYS A 194 -17.55 2.62 -0.05
CA LYS A 194 -17.73 2.39 -1.49
C LYS A 194 -18.59 3.48 -2.12
N GLU A 195 -19.67 3.90 -1.48
CA GLU A 195 -20.49 5.02 -1.95
C GLU A 195 -19.69 6.33 -1.94
N LEU A 196 -18.92 6.56 -0.89
CA LEU A 196 -18.16 7.80 -0.69
C LEU A 196 -16.98 7.93 -1.66
N LEU A 197 -16.23 6.84 -1.87
CA LEU A 197 -14.97 6.84 -2.60
C LEU A 197 -15.06 6.17 -3.98
N SER A 198 -16.15 5.50 -4.29
CA SER A 198 -16.31 4.59 -5.44
C SER A 198 -15.60 3.26 -5.31
N GLU A 199 -16.18 2.24 -5.95
CA GLU A 199 -15.56 0.92 -6.10
C GLU A 199 -14.20 0.96 -6.80
N HIS A 200 -14.01 1.96 -7.66
CA HIS A 200 -12.77 2.16 -8.41
C HIS A 200 -11.59 2.57 -7.53
N ARG A 201 -11.83 3.16 -6.35
CA ARG A 201 -10.75 3.70 -5.49
C ARG A 201 -10.68 3.09 -4.11
N VAL A 202 -11.83 2.69 -3.55
CA VAL A 202 -11.87 2.17 -2.18
C VAL A 202 -11.11 0.84 -2.08
N VAL A 203 -10.31 0.72 -1.03
CA VAL A 203 -9.69 -0.52 -0.60
C VAL A 203 -9.94 -0.66 0.90
N ILE A 204 -10.57 -1.75 1.33
CA ILE A 204 -10.89 -1.95 2.75
C ILE A 204 -9.66 -2.53 3.44
N LYS A 205 -9.13 -1.80 4.41
CA LYS A 205 -7.94 -2.22 5.14
C LYS A 205 -8.34 -3.03 6.36
N VAL A 206 -7.75 -4.23 6.50
CA VAL A 206 -8.13 -5.23 7.49
C VAL A 206 -6.86 -5.65 8.25
N PRO A 207 -6.85 -5.62 9.58
CA PRO A 207 -5.66 -6.00 10.35
C PRO A 207 -5.54 -7.51 10.56
N HIS A 208 -4.30 -7.98 10.72
CA HIS A 208 -4.06 -9.18 11.53
C HIS A 208 -4.52 -8.92 12.96
N THR A 209 -5.30 -9.86 13.51
CA THR A 209 -5.90 -9.74 14.85
C THR A 209 -5.09 -10.43 15.94
N GLY A 210 -4.23 -11.38 15.57
CA GLY A 210 -3.45 -12.15 16.54
C GLY A 210 -4.38 -12.87 17.56
N PRO A 211 -4.03 -12.88 18.84
CA PRO A 211 -4.85 -13.48 19.90
C PRO A 211 -5.97 -12.57 20.43
N VAL A 212 -6.13 -11.36 19.88
CA VAL A 212 -7.11 -10.38 20.36
C VAL A 212 -8.49 -10.66 19.76
N ASN A 213 -9.53 -10.50 20.57
CA ASN A 213 -10.93 -10.67 20.18
C ASN A 213 -11.87 -9.74 21.00
N ALA A 214 -13.17 -9.80 20.70
CA ALA A 214 -14.17 -8.95 21.35
C ALA A 214 -14.25 -9.12 22.88
N GLU A 215 -13.86 -10.27 23.41
CA GLU A 215 -13.93 -10.57 24.85
C GLU A 215 -12.73 -9.98 25.60
N ASN A 216 -11.55 -9.91 24.98
CA ASN A 216 -10.30 -9.52 25.65
C ASN A 216 -9.72 -8.17 25.20
N VAL A 217 -10.22 -7.55 24.12
CA VAL A 217 -9.69 -6.27 23.60
C VAL A 217 -9.71 -5.15 24.64
N SER A 218 -10.66 -5.19 25.59
CA SER A 218 -10.77 -4.20 26.67
C SER A 218 -9.52 -4.13 27.57
N GLU A 219 -8.73 -5.21 27.67
CA GLU A 219 -7.46 -5.23 28.39
C GLU A 219 -6.43 -4.26 27.80
N LEU A 220 -6.46 -4.03 26.48
CA LEU A 220 -5.55 -3.12 25.80
C LEU A 220 -5.99 -1.65 25.90
N LEU A 221 -7.23 -1.40 26.30
CA LEU A 221 -7.85 -0.08 26.29
C LEU A 221 -7.97 0.54 27.68
N THR A 222 -8.08 -0.30 28.71
CA THR A 222 -8.42 0.12 30.08
C THR A 222 -7.37 -0.35 31.09
N GLY A 223 -7.38 0.22 32.30
CA GLY A 223 -6.47 -0.20 33.37
C GLY A 223 -5.00 0.07 33.07
N ASP A 224 -4.15 -0.93 33.29
CA ASP A 224 -2.70 -0.88 33.01
C ASP A 224 -2.36 -1.08 31.53
N LYS A 225 -3.36 -1.39 30.69
CA LYS A 225 -3.28 -1.58 29.25
C LYS A 225 -2.31 -2.70 28.83
N LYS A 226 -2.11 -3.70 29.68
CA LYS A 226 -1.27 -4.87 29.38
C LYS A 226 -2.12 -6.09 29.05
N PHE A 227 -1.68 -6.85 28.06
CA PHE A 227 -2.40 -8.03 27.61
C PHE A 227 -2.08 -9.27 28.45
N SER A 228 -3.11 -10.05 28.79
CA SER A 228 -2.98 -11.26 29.60
C SER A 228 -2.29 -12.42 28.86
N LEU A 229 -2.49 -12.55 27.55
CA LEU A 229 -1.95 -13.64 26.74
C LEU A 229 -0.66 -13.22 26.02
N ARG A 230 0.16 -14.19 25.63
CA ARG A 230 1.20 -13.95 24.61
C ARG A 230 0.59 -13.78 23.22
N TYR A 231 1.31 -13.09 22.34
CA TYR A 231 0.95 -12.96 20.92
C TYR A 231 0.67 -14.29 20.18
N ASN A 232 1.13 -15.44 20.71
CA ASN A 232 0.96 -16.78 20.14
C ASN A 232 0.05 -17.72 20.96
N GLN A 233 -0.79 -17.19 21.86
CA GLN A 233 -1.66 -17.98 22.74
C GLN A 233 -3.18 -17.79 22.47
N GLY A 234 -3.56 -17.33 21.28
CA GLY A 234 -4.96 -17.28 20.84
C GLY A 234 -5.49 -18.63 20.33
N SER A 235 -6.79 -18.71 20.10
CA SER A 235 -7.39 -19.82 19.35
C SER A 235 -7.18 -19.66 17.85
N THR A 236 -7.38 -20.74 17.08
CA THR A 236 -7.39 -20.68 15.61
C THR A 236 -8.38 -19.63 15.08
N LYS A 237 -9.54 -19.45 15.74
CA LYS A 237 -10.54 -18.46 15.36
C LYS A 237 -10.02 -17.04 15.56
N ASP A 238 -9.30 -16.78 16.64
CA ASP A 238 -8.72 -15.46 16.94
C ASP A 238 -7.66 -15.10 15.90
N PHE A 239 -6.71 -16.01 15.66
CA PHE A 239 -5.62 -15.81 14.70
C PHE A 239 -6.12 -15.59 13.26
N LEU A 240 -7.20 -16.28 12.89
CA LEU A 240 -7.77 -16.21 11.54
C LEU A 240 -8.91 -15.19 11.40
N ARG A 241 -9.26 -14.41 12.45
CA ARG A 241 -10.36 -13.43 12.37
C ARG A 241 -10.14 -12.43 11.24
N GLY A 242 -8.96 -11.79 11.18
CA GLY A 242 -8.59 -10.87 10.10
C GLY A 242 -8.63 -11.51 8.70
N HIS A 243 -8.10 -12.74 8.57
CA HIS A 243 -8.13 -13.50 7.31
C HIS A 243 -9.57 -13.77 6.84
N ASN A 244 -10.45 -14.17 7.76
CA ASN A 244 -11.85 -14.45 7.46
C ASN A 244 -12.63 -13.18 7.08
N ILE A 245 -12.29 -12.01 7.65
CA ILE A 245 -12.88 -10.73 7.22
C ILE A 245 -12.46 -10.44 5.78
N ALA A 246 -11.16 -10.53 5.48
CA ALA A 246 -10.63 -10.25 4.16
C ALA A 246 -11.23 -11.18 3.08
N LEU A 247 -11.35 -12.49 3.38
CA LEU A 247 -12.00 -13.45 2.50
C LEU A 247 -13.48 -13.11 2.23
N LYS A 248 -14.24 -12.81 3.28
CA LYS A 248 -15.66 -12.46 3.12
C LYS A 248 -15.83 -11.15 2.36
N LEU A 249 -15.00 -10.13 2.61
CA LEU A 249 -15.01 -8.90 1.83
C LEU A 249 -14.70 -9.17 0.35
N HIS A 250 -13.73 -10.04 0.06
CA HIS A 250 -13.43 -10.46 -1.31
C HIS A 250 -14.61 -11.17 -1.98
N GLU A 251 -15.33 -12.04 -1.26
CA GLU A 251 -16.58 -12.67 -1.74
C GLU A 251 -17.67 -11.64 -2.08
N HIS A 252 -17.65 -10.47 -1.44
CA HIS A 252 -18.55 -9.34 -1.72
C HIS A 252 -17.98 -8.35 -2.76
N GLY A 253 -16.87 -8.69 -3.43
CA GLY A 253 -16.30 -7.89 -4.52
C GLY A 253 -15.36 -6.77 -4.07
N TYR A 254 -14.97 -6.71 -2.80
CA TYR A 254 -14.04 -5.70 -2.31
C TYR A 254 -12.57 -6.08 -2.51
N ARG A 255 -11.77 -5.06 -2.81
CA ARG A 255 -10.30 -5.12 -2.68
C ARG A 255 -9.92 -4.87 -1.23
N THR A 256 -8.98 -5.66 -0.72
CA THR A 256 -8.53 -5.56 0.68
C THR A 256 -7.05 -5.22 0.79
N ASN A 257 -6.72 -4.38 1.78
CA ASN A 257 -5.36 -4.09 2.21
C ASN A 257 -5.12 -4.80 3.55
N PHE A 258 -4.31 -5.86 3.56
CA PHE A 258 -4.09 -6.66 4.75
C PHE A 258 -2.89 -6.13 5.56
N THR A 259 -3.20 -5.58 6.73
CA THR A 259 -2.28 -4.77 7.55
C THR A 259 -1.84 -5.48 8.84
N LEU A 260 -1.04 -4.78 9.66
CA LEU A 260 -0.40 -5.27 10.89
C LEU A 260 0.44 -6.54 10.66
N MET A 261 1.14 -6.56 9.53
CA MET A 261 2.08 -7.61 9.15
C MET A 261 3.49 -7.20 9.57
N PHE A 262 3.99 -7.86 10.61
CA PHE A 262 5.30 -7.59 11.20
C PHE A 262 6.28 -8.72 10.94
N GLU A 263 5.81 -9.96 10.74
CA GLU A 263 6.63 -11.17 10.71
C GLU A 263 6.59 -11.85 9.34
N PRO A 264 7.76 -12.20 8.73
CA PRO A 264 7.85 -12.84 7.42
C PRO A 264 6.92 -14.05 7.23
N TYR A 265 6.82 -14.92 8.25
CA TYR A 265 5.99 -16.12 8.17
C TYR A 265 4.49 -15.85 7.99
N GLN A 266 4.02 -14.61 8.26
CA GLN A 266 2.61 -14.25 8.08
C GLN A 266 2.23 -14.20 6.59
N THR A 267 3.18 -13.91 5.71
CA THR A 267 2.90 -13.54 4.31
C THR A 267 2.27 -14.66 3.50
N ALA A 268 2.75 -15.90 3.64
CA ALA A 268 2.18 -17.03 2.90
C ALA A 268 0.70 -17.25 3.24
N MET A 269 0.33 -17.11 4.53
CA MET A 269 -1.05 -17.26 4.99
C MET A 269 -1.91 -16.05 4.61
N ALA A 270 -1.35 -14.84 4.74
CA ALA A 270 -1.99 -13.60 4.31
C ALA A 270 -2.43 -13.64 2.83
N LEU A 271 -1.58 -14.18 1.95
CA LEU A 271 -1.88 -14.32 0.52
C LEU A 271 -3.04 -15.28 0.24
N GLN A 272 -3.35 -16.24 1.14
CA GLN A 272 -4.52 -17.11 0.98
C GLN A 272 -5.84 -16.34 1.09
N ALA A 273 -5.85 -15.19 1.77
CA ALA A 273 -7.00 -14.29 1.84
C ALA A 273 -7.19 -13.43 0.58
N LYS A 274 -6.36 -13.64 -0.46
CA LYS A 274 -6.39 -12.95 -1.75
C LYS A 274 -6.39 -11.41 -1.66
N PRO A 275 -5.53 -10.80 -0.83
CA PRO A 275 -5.53 -9.37 -0.65
C PRO A 275 -5.04 -8.63 -1.89
N TYR A 276 -5.53 -7.41 -2.09
CA TYR A 276 -5.00 -6.49 -3.10
C TYR A 276 -3.68 -5.86 -2.65
N PHE A 277 -3.55 -5.58 -1.36
CA PHE A 277 -2.28 -5.17 -0.74
C PHE A 277 -1.93 -6.03 0.47
N ILE A 278 -0.65 -6.36 0.63
CA ILE A 278 -0.08 -6.83 1.90
C ILE A 278 0.89 -5.77 2.42
N ASN A 279 1.09 -5.69 3.74
CA ASN A 279 1.95 -4.66 4.33
C ASN A 279 3.25 -5.26 4.89
N SER A 280 4.27 -4.42 5.06
CA SER A 280 5.46 -4.74 5.85
C SER A 280 5.84 -3.55 6.71
N PHE A 281 5.69 -3.70 8.02
CA PHE A 281 6.02 -2.69 9.01
C PHE A 281 7.48 -2.81 9.44
N ILE A 282 8.33 -1.88 9.00
CA ILE A 282 9.79 -2.05 9.14
C ILE A 282 10.34 -1.46 10.44
N ARG A 283 9.85 -0.28 10.86
CA ARG A 283 10.48 0.47 11.96
C ARG A 283 10.40 -0.24 13.30
N HIS A 284 9.22 -0.63 13.75
CA HIS A 284 9.06 -1.24 15.08
C HIS A 284 9.89 -2.52 15.19
N ARG A 285 9.88 -3.34 14.14
CA ARG A 285 10.70 -4.56 14.04
C ARG A 285 12.19 -4.24 14.16
N MET A 286 12.69 -3.24 13.43
CA MET A 286 14.09 -2.82 13.47
C MET A 286 14.49 -2.26 14.85
N MET A 287 13.68 -1.35 15.42
CA MET A 287 13.97 -0.74 16.73
C MET A 287 14.00 -1.77 17.86
N GLN A 288 13.01 -2.66 17.89
CA GLN A 288 12.96 -3.72 18.91
C GLN A 288 14.15 -4.67 18.77
N SER A 289 14.50 -5.08 17.54
CA SER A 289 15.68 -5.95 17.30
C SER A 289 16.98 -5.28 17.73
N THR A 290 17.14 -3.97 17.45
CA THR A 290 18.31 -3.19 17.87
C THR A 290 18.43 -3.16 19.40
N TYR A 291 17.33 -2.87 20.10
CA TYR A 291 17.31 -2.79 21.55
C TYR A 291 17.61 -4.14 22.22
N ILE A 292 16.92 -5.19 21.78
CA ILE A 292 17.11 -6.55 22.29
C ILE A 292 18.54 -7.04 22.06
N LYS A 293 19.08 -6.82 20.85
CA LYS A 293 20.45 -7.18 20.53
C LYS A 293 21.45 -6.46 21.44
N GLY A 294 21.27 -5.15 21.66
CA GLY A 294 22.14 -4.38 22.56
C GLY A 294 22.18 -4.94 23.98
N LEU A 295 21.02 -5.33 24.53
CA LEU A 295 20.93 -5.93 25.86
C LEU A 295 21.52 -7.34 25.90
N LEU A 296 21.30 -8.16 24.87
CA LEU A 296 21.90 -9.49 24.76
C LEU A 296 23.43 -9.42 24.66
N ASP A 297 23.96 -8.51 23.85
CA ASP A 297 25.40 -8.31 23.71
C ASP A 297 26.01 -7.82 25.03
N ALA A 298 25.32 -6.92 25.75
CA ALA A 298 25.76 -6.47 27.07
C ALA A 298 25.79 -7.63 28.09
N TYR A 299 24.75 -8.48 28.11
CA TYR A 299 24.74 -9.70 28.93
C TYR A 299 25.89 -10.64 28.55
N ASN A 300 26.08 -10.94 27.27
CA ASN A 300 27.11 -11.88 26.82
C ASN A 300 28.53 -11.41 27.18
N ASN A 301 28.76 -10.09 27.25
CA ASN A 301 30.06 -9.51 27.60
C ASN A 301 30.30 -9.37 29.11
N THR A 302 29.24 -9.37 29.94
CA THR A 302 29.34 -9.06 31.39
C THR A 302 28.88 -10.19 32.29
N ASN A 303 28.04 -11.11 31.78
CA ASN A 303 27.23 -12.05 32.53
C ASN A 303 26.29 -11.42 33.58
N ASP A 304 25.99 -10.11 33.47
CA ASP A 304 25.08 -9.43 34.38
C ASP A 304 23.61 -9.74 34.03
N VAL A 305 22.96 -10.53 34.89
CA VAL A 305 21.56 -10.94 34.74
C VAL A 305 20.57 -9.77 34.78
N ALA A 306 20.97 -8.57 35.19
CA ALA A 306 20.14 -7.37 35.12
C ALA A 306 19.68 -7.08 33.69
N TYR A 307 20.54 -7.31 32.68
CA TYR A 307 20.17 -7.12 31.27
C TYR A 307 19.05 -8.07 30.84
N LEU A 308 19.05 -9.34 31.30
CA LEU A 308 17.98 -10.29 31.01
C LEU A 308 16.66 -9.89 31.69
N LYS A 309 16.72 -9.32 32.90
CA LYS A 309 15.53 -8.76 33.56
C LYS A 309 14.96 -7.58 32.78
N THR A 310 15.81 -6.72 32.22
CA THR A 310 15.38 -5.62 31.35
C THR A 310 14.72 -6.15 30.07
N ILE A 311 15.27 -7.19 29.44
CA ILE A 311 14.63 -7.84 28.29
C ILE A 311 13.27 -8.41 28.69
N ARG A 312 13.15 -9.08 29.84
CA ARG A 312 11.87 -9.61 30.35
C ARG A 312 10.82 -8.51 30.50
N SER A 313 11.17 -7.40 31.14
CA SER A 313 10.28 -6.24 31.28
C SER A 313 9.87 -5.67 29.92
N PHE A 314 10.82 -5.57 28.99
CA PHE A 314 10.55 -5.10 27.63
C PHE A 314 9.63 -6.06 26.85
N PHE A 315 9.78 -7.38 27.03
CA PHE A 315 8.93 -8.37 26.40
C PHE A 315 7.48 -8.30 26.88
N ILE A 316 7.25 -7.98 28.16
CA ILE A 316 5.91 -7.71 28.67
C ILE A 316 5.38 -6.38 28.11
N GLU A 317 6.21 -5.34 28.04
CA GLU A 317 5.81 -4.04 27.50
C GLU A 317 5.45 -4.08 26.00
N LYS A 318 6.03 -5.03 25.25
CA LYS A 318 5.84 -5.19 23.80
C LYS A 318 5.07 -6.46 23.43
N ASP A 319 4.30 -7.01 24.36
CA ASP A 319 3.36 -8.13 24.15
C ASP A 319 3.99 -9.44 23.62
N TYR A 320 5.30 -9.61 23.79
CA TYR A 320 5.98 -10.91 23.58
C TYR A 320 5.65 -11.90 24.69
N LEU A 321 5.45 -11.39 25.90
CA LEU A 321 5.03 -12.11 27.10
C LEU A 321 3.71 -11.53 27.62
N GLY A 322 2.89 -12.37 28.25
CA GLY A 322 1.69 -11.93 28.97
C GLY A 322 2.06 -11.14 30.24
N LYS A 323 1.14 -10.30 30.69
CA LYS A 323 1.36 -9.38 31.83
C LYS A 323 1.73 -10.06 33.15
N ASP A 324 1.27 -11.29 33.34
CA ASP A 324 1.49 -12.09 34.56
C ASP A 324 2.78 -12.94 34.48
N GLU A 325 3.57 -12.80 33.42
CA GLU A 325 4.81 -13.56 33.21
C GLU A 325 6.06 -12.80 33.71
N ASN A 326 5.88 -11.96 34.74
CA ASN A 326 6.97 -11.17 35.32
C ASN A 326 8.05 -12.01 36.00
N GLU A 327 7.80 -13.29 36.27
CA GLU A 327 8.75 -14.23 36.87
C GLU A 327 9.13 -15.41 35.98
N ILE A 328 8.93 -15.32 34.66
CA ILE A 328 9.46 -16.34 33.74
C ILE A 328 10.99 -16.46 33.88
N ASP A 329 11.50 -17.68 33.70
CA ASP A 329 12.92 -17.98 33.83
C ASP A 329 13.78 -17.13 32.88
N LEU A 330 14.90 -16.61 33.39
CA LEU A 330 15.75 -15.69 32.61
C LEU A 330 16.49 -16.41 31.46
N LEU A 331 16.69 -17.73 31.56
CA LEU A 331 17.23 -18.52 30.47
C LEU A 331 16.22 -18.63 29.32
N ASP A 332 14.93 -18.75 29.62
CA ASP A 332 13.87 -18.71 28.61
C ASP A 332 13.81 -17.35 27.92
N VAL A 333 13.91 -16.26 28.68
CA VAL A 333 14.00 -14.89 28.14
C VAL A 333 15.20 -14.74 27.21
N LYS A 334 16.37 -15.21 27.63
CA LYS A 334 17.59 -15.21 26.80
C LYS A 334 17.39 -16.02 25.52
N THR A 335 16.75 -17.19 25.62
CA THR A 335 16.49 -18.08 24.48
C THR A 335 15.57 -17.40 23.47
N MET A 336 14.42 -16.90 23.91
CA MET A 336 13.47 -16.16 23.07
C MET A 336 14.12 -14.96 22.37
N ALA A 337 14.90 -14.17 23.11
CA ALA A 337 15.60 -13.03 22.56
C ALA A 337 16.65 -13.44 21.52
N THR A 338 17.41 -14.50 21.78
CA THR A 338 18.43 -15.01 20.86
C THR A 338 17.81 -15.56 19.58
N GLU A 339 16.74 -16.34 19.71
CA GLU A 339 15.98 -16.88 18.57
C GLU A 339 15.41 -15.75 17.70
N MET A 340 14.84 -14.71 18.31
CA MET A 340 14.32 -13.55 17.59
C MET A 340 15.42 -12.87 16.75
N ILE A 341 16.58 -12.57 17.35
CA ILE A 341 17.69 -11.93 16.65
C ILE A 341 18.22 -12.80 15.50
N ASN A 342 18.30 -14.12 15.71
CA ASN A 342 18.78 -15.06 14.71
C ASN A 342 17.81 -15.20 13.54
N TYR A 343 16.52 -15.41 13.81
CA TYR A 343 15.49 -15.56 12.78
C TYR A 343 15.31 -14.28 11.96
N ARG A 344 15.39 -13.10 12.59
CA ARG A 344 15.39 -11.80 11.90
C ARG A 344 16.69 -11.50 11.14
N ARG A 345 17.68 -12.40 11.22
CA ARG A 345 19.01 -12.26 10.61
C ARG A 345 19.69 -10.93 10.94
N PHE A 346 19.46 -10.43 12.14
CA PHE A 346 19.85 -9.08 12.53
C PHE A 346 21.38 -8.93 12.76
N ASN A 347 22.12 -10.04 12.76
CA ASN A 347 23.57 -10.07 12.83
C ASN A 347 24.26 -10.08 11.46
N ASP A 348 23.51 -10.12 10.35
CA ASP A 348 24.06 -10.16 8.99
C ASP A 348 23.42 -9.09 8.08
N ARG A 349 23.89 -9.03 6.82
CA ARG A 349 23.45 -8.02 5.84
C ARG A 349 21.99 -8.18 5.41
N GLU A 350 21.36 -9.33 5.61
CA GLU A 350 19.97 -9.57 5.25
C GLU A 350 19.00 -8.83 6.17
N GLY A 351 19.33 -8.70 7.46
CA GLY A 351 18.40 -8.19 8.46
C GLY A 351 18.87 -6.95 9.22
N ILE A 352 20.15 -6.59 9.19
CA ILE A 352 20.67 -5.44 9.95
C ILE A 352 20.05 -4.09 9.54
N ASP A 353 19.54 -3.98 8.31
CA ASP A 353 18.82 -2.81 7.80
C ASP A 353 17.31 -2.82 8.14
N GLY A 354 16.80 -3.88 8.79
CA GLY A 354 15.40 -4.04 9.13
C GLY A 354 14.49 -4.45 7.97
N LEU A 355 15.05 -4.78 6.81
CA LEU A 355 14.30 -5.13 5.59
C LEU A 355 14.20 -6.63 5.32
N ASP A 356 14.56 -7.49 6.28
CA ASP A 356 14.45 -8.96 6.18
C ASP A 356 13.01 -9.41 5.83
N GLY A 357 12.01 -8.79 6.47
CA GLY A 357 10.60 -9.02 6.18
C GLY A 357 10.20 -8.57 4.77
N VAL A 358 10.71 -7.43 4.32
CA VAL A 358 10.44 -6.93 2.96
C VAL A 358 11.02 -7.89 1.92
N ARG A 359 12.28 -8.31 2.09
CA ARG A 359 12.94 -9.30 1.21
C ARG A 359 12.14 -10.60 1.13
N HIS A 360 11.71 -11.13 2.26
CA HIS A 360 10.86 -12.33 2.28
C HIS A 360 9.54 -12.11 1.54
N ASN A 361 8.87 -10.98 1.77
CA ASN A 361 7.59 -10.69 1.13
C ASN A 361 7.72 -10.58 -0.40
N LEU A 362 8.79 -9.97 -0.90
CA LEU A 362 9.07 -9.91 -2.34
C LEU A 362 9.30 -11.30 -2.94
N ARG A 363 10.06 -12.16 -2.27
CA ARG A 363 10.24 -13.57 -2.67
C ARG A 363 8.89 -14.30 -2.72
N MET A 364 8.03 -14.11 -1.71
CA MET A 364 6.70 -14.72 -1.68
C MET A 364 5.78 -14.20 -2.80
N LEU A 365 5.81 -12.90 -3.09
CA LEU A 365 5.04 -12.32 -4.19
C LEU A 365 5.50 -12.82 -5.56
N ARG A 366 6.81 -13.06 -5.75
CA ARG A 366 7.33 -13.67 -6.98
C ARG A 366 6.76 -15.08 -7.22
N HIS A 367 6.47 -15.81 -6.14
CA HIS A 367 5.89 -17.15 -6.17
C HIS A 367 4.36 -17.17 -6.07
N CYS A 368 3.71 -16.00 -6.08
CA CYS A 368 2.27 -15.88 -5.90
C CYS A 368 1.52 -15.88 -7.25
N ASN A 369 0.35 -16.52 -7.28
CA ASN A 369 -0.54 -16.54 -8.45
C ASN A 369 -1.52 -15.35 -8.50
N LEU A 370 -1.32 -14.34 -7.65
CA LEU A 370 -2.17 -13.14 -7.60
C LEU A 370 -1.53 -12.02 -8.45
N PRO A 371 -2.07 -11.74 -9.65
CA PRO A 371 -1.43 -10.81 -10.60
C PRO A 371 -1.45 -9.37 -10.10
N ASP A 372 -2.45 -8.99 -9.30
CA ASP A 372 -2.66 -7.59 -8.91
C ASP A 372 -2.18 -7.26 -7.50
N THR A 373 -1.82 -8.27 -6.70
CA THR A 373 -1.37 -8.06 -5.32
C THR A 373 -0.03 -7.33 -5.29
N LYS A 374 0.07 -6.27 -4.47
CA LYS A 374 1.29 -5.49 -4.25
C LYS A 374 1.68 -5.47 -2.76
N LEU A 375 2.96 -5.26 -2.49
CA LEU A 375 3.52 -5.04 -1.15
C LEU A 375 3.57 -3.54 -0.85
N ILE A 376 2.89 -3.11 0.20
CA ILE A 376 3.09 -1.79 0.80
C ILE A 376 4.19 -1.90 1.87
N ILE A 377 5.31 -1.22 1.64
CA ILE A 377 6.34 -1.03 2.67
C ILE A 377 5.94 0.21 3.48
N CYS A 378 5.73 0.03 4.79
CA CYS A 378 5.15 1.06 5.66
C CYS A 378 5.91 1.21 6.98
N SER A 379 5.49 2.20 7.78
CA SER A 379 6.12 2.55 9.05
C SER A 379 7.60 2.91 8.86
N MET A 380 7.88 3.84 7.95
CA MET A 380 9.23 4.38 7.77
C MET A 380 9.48 5.54 8.73
N GLU A 381 10.71 5.64 9.24
CA GLU A 381 11.18 6.78 10.05
C GLU A 381 12.69 7.02 9.86
N GLY A 382 13.16 8.21 10.21
CA GLY A 382 14.58 8.54 10.27
C GLY A 382 15.21 8.68 8.89
N SER A 383 16.52 8.95 8.82
CA SER A 383 17.20 9.25 7.56
C SER A 383 17.58 8.01 6.73
N ARG A 384 17.48 6.80 7.29
CA ARG A 384 18.04 5.59 6.68
C ARG A 384 17.03 4.70 5.96
N ASN A 385 15.78 4.62 6.43
CA ASN A 385 14.83 3.63 5.92
C ASN A 385 14.60 3.75 4.40
N TYR A 386 14.30 4.95 3.89
CA TYR A 386 14.09 5.10 2.45
C TYR A 386 15.34 4.82 1.60
N PRO A 387 16.55 5.34 1.91
CA PRO A 387 17.76 4.95 1.18
C PRO A 387 18.02 3.43 1.13
N GLU A 388 17.75 2.69 2.22
CA GLU A 388 17.92 1.23 2.21
C GLU A 388 16.84 0.53 1.36
N ILE A 389 15.61 1.03 1.35
CA ILE A 389 14.54 0.54 0.45
C ILE A 389 14.86 0.84 -1.02
N ASP A 390 15.29 2.07 -1.33
CA ASP A 390 15.68 2.47 -2.67
C ASP A 390 16.80 1.57 -3.20
N LYS A 391 17.83 1.34 -2.38
CA LYS A 391 18.89 0.38 -2.69
C LYS A 391 18.32 -1.02 -2.95
N LEU A 392 17.50 -1.57 -2.05
CA LEU A 392 16.88 -2.89 -2.19
C LEU A 392 16.16 -3.05 -3.55
N LEU A 393 15.41 -2.04 -3.99
CA LEU A 393 14.66 -2.07 -5.25
C LEU A 393 15.54 -2.02 -6.51
N THR A 394 16.83 -1.71 -6.36
CA THR A 394 17.83 -1.75 -7.44
C THR A 394 18.71 -3.00 -7.41
N GLU A 395 18.59 -3.84 -6.37
CA GLU A 395 19.37 -5.08 -6.28
C GLU A 395 18.92 -6.09 -7.35
N GLU A 396 19.87 -6.84 -7.92
CA GLU A 396 19.60 -7.83 -8.97
C GLU A 396 18.54 -8.85 -8.55
N GLU A 397 18.48 -9.19 -7.25
CA GLU A 397 17.48 -10.10 -6.71
C GLU A 397 16.06 -9.55 -6.84
N PHE A 398 15.82 -8.23 -6.82
CA PHE A 398 14.47 -7.66 -6.66
C PHE A 398 14.06 -6.64 -7.72
N VAL A 399 14.95 -6.29 -8.66
CA VAL A 399 14.66 -5.32 -9.73
C VAL A 399 13.47 -5.72 -10.63
N ASP A 400 13.17 -7.01 -10.72
CA ASP A 400 12.01 -7.58 -11.41
C ASP A 400 10.70 -7.39 -10.64
N MET A 401 10.77 -7.13 -9.33
CA MET A 401 9.61 -7.01 -8.43
C MET A 401 9.23 -5.57 -8.09
N ALA A 402 9.97 -4.57 -8.58
CA ALA A 402 9.73 -3.16 -8.23
C ALA A 402 8.32 -2.67 -8.59
N ASP A 403 7.68 -3.23 -9.62
CA ASP A 403 6.30 -2.92 -10.02
C ASP A 403 5.21 -3.49 -9.07
N LYS A 404 5.62 -4.40 -8.18
CA LYS A 404 4.80 -4.95 -7.09
C LYS A 404 4.94 -4.17 -5.79
N VAL A 405 5.65 -3.04 -5.77
CA VAL A 405 5.93 -2.29 -4.54
C VAL A 405 5.20 -0.95 -4.50
N VAL A 406 4.63 -0.67 -3.34
CA VAL A 406 4.12 0.63 -2.93
C VAL A 406 4.91 1.06 -1.69
N ILE A 407 5.40 2.30 -1.65
CA ILE A 407 6.13 2.85 -0.52
C ILE A 407 5.22 3.88 0.17
N THR A 408 4.84 3.64 1.42
CA THR A 408 3.97 4.56 2.17
C THR A 408 4.68 5.21 3.37
N ALA A 409 4.49 6.51 3.52
CA ALA A 409 4.91 7.30 4.67
C ALA A 409 4.11 8.60 4.75
N GLU A 410 4.24 9.29 5.88
CA GLU A 410 3.72 10.65 6.04
C GLU A 410 4.20 11.56 4.89
N PRO A 411 3.31 12.41 4.31
CA PRO A 411 3.65 13.29 3.19
C PRO A 411 4.92 14.10 3.40
N GLN A 412 5.10 14.66 4.61
CA GLN A 412 6.27 15.46 4.93
C GLN A 412 7.56 14.62 4.94
N TYR A 413 7.50 13.36 5.37
CA TYR A 413 8.65 12.47 5.34
C TYR A 413 9.09 12.17 3.91
N LEU A 414 8.14 11.86 3.01
CA LEU A 414 8.42 11.67 1.58
C LEU A 414 9.02 12.92 0.93
N ALA A 415 8.46 14.10 1.23
CA ALA A 415 8.91 15.36 0.65
C ALA A 415 10.39 15.67 0.97
N ARG A 416 10.93 15.18 2.10
CA ARG A 416 12.34 15.39 2.48
C ARG A 416 13.32 14.81 1.45
N PHE A 417 12.93 13.80 0.67
CA PHE A 417 13.79 13.20 -0.36
C PHE A 417 14.03 14.09 -1.58
N THR A 418 13.30 15.21 -1.67
CA THR A 418 13.55 16.25 -2.68
C THR A 418 14.65 17.24 -2.26
N SER A 419 15.23 17.08 -1.06
CA SER A 419 16.15 18.04 -0.46
C SER A 419 17.49 17.41 -0.07
N ALA A 420 18.55 18.23 -0.13
CA ALA A 420 19.88 17.92 0.39
C ALA A 420 20.60 19.22 0.77
N ASN A 421 21.69 19.13 1.54
CA ASN A 421 22.49 20.31 1.89
C ASN A 421 23.04 21.04 0.64
N GLN A 422 23.35 20.31 -0.43
CA GLN A 422 23.78 20.93 -1.69
C GLN A 422 22.64 21.68 -2.39
N VAL A 423 21.38 21.22 -2.30
CA VAL A 423 20.23 21.94 -2.88
C VAL A 423 20.17 23.36 -2.30
N VAL A 424 20.23 23.49 -0.98
CA VAL A 424 20.22 24.80 -0.30
C VAL A 424 21.46 25.63 -0.67
N SER A 425 22.64 25.00 -0.70
CA SER A 425 23.90 25.70 -0.99
C SER A 425 23.95 26.24 -2.42
N TYR A 426 23.47 25.47 -3.39
CA TYR A 426 23.41 25.90 -4.79
C TYR A 426 22.31 26.94 -5.02
N GLN A 427 21.14 26.82 -4.38
CA GLN A 427 20.13 27.88 -4.41
C GLN A 427 20.68 29.21 -3.89
N ARG A 428 21.41 29.19 -2.76
CA ARG A 428 22.10 30.40 -2.25
C ARG A 428 23.06 30.98 -3.29
N ARG A 429 23.88 30.14 -3.91
CA ARG A 429 24.84 30.57 -4.95
C ARG A 429 24.13 31.19 -6.15
N PHE A 430 23.08 30.54 -6.66
CA PHE A 430 22.34 31.00 -7.83
C PHE A 430 21.59 32.30 -7.55
N MET A 431 20.92 32.41 -6.40
CA MET A 431 20.23 33.65 -6.02
C MET A 431 21.19 34.81 -5.79
N ASN A 432 22.39 34.57 -5.26
CA ASN A 432 23.43 35.60 -5.16
C ASN A 432 23.92 36.04 -6.54
N ALA A 433 24.14 35.10 -7.47
CA ALA A 433 24.55 35.42 -8.84
C ALA A 433 23.47 36.22 -9.57
N ALA A 434 22.20 35.80 -9.49
CA ALA A 434 21.06 36.50 -10.07
C ALA A 434 20.87 37.91 -9.47
N ASN A 435 21.10 38.10 -8.16
CA ASN A 435 21.04 39.43 -7.54
C ASN A 435 22.18 40.37 -8.02
N GLY A 436 23.28 39.80 -8.55
CA GLY A 436 24.35 40.56 -9.20
C GLY A 436 24.03 40.98 -10.64
N GLU A 437 22.96 40.45 -11.25
CA GLU A 437 22.44 40.86 -12.57
C GLU A 437 21.57 42.13 -12.45
N LYS A 438 22.05 43.12 -11.69
CA LYS A 438 21.41 44.43 -11.52
C LYS A 438 22.21 45.54 -12.19
#